data_AF-A0A7S0ATF8-F1
#
_entry.id   AF-A0A7S0ATF8-F1
#
_cell.length_a   1.000
_cell.length_b   1.000
_cell.length_c   1.000
_cell.angle_alpha   90.00
_cell.angle_beta   90.00
_cell.angle_gamma   90.00
#
_symmetry.space_group_name_H-M   'P 1'
#
loop_
_entity.id
_entity.type
_entity.pdbx_description
1 polymer ?
#
loop_
_entity_poly.entity_id
_entity_poly.type
_entity_poly.pdbx_seq_one_letter_code
_entity_poly.pdbx_strand_id
1 'polypeptide(L)'
;QEALQALRRQCSARYGSLVKAFQDLEAKRKPLVNSEEFARFCNEIRFDHNRHLLWELLDDRRVGSILLTSIDVETAEKVFTKEERKAAKKDHDSLVEVKKRHITLRQRAAKQCMATKRSPAEGKSCLNTLLRLLEQRFDS
;
A
#
# COMPACT_ATOMS: atom_id res chain seq x y z
N GLN A 1 -8.32 -13.24 -8.07
CA GLN A 1 -7.59 -14.24 -7.24
C GLN A 1 -6.12 -14.41 -7.64
N GLU A 2 -5.69 -13.96 -8.83
CA GLU A 2 -4.31 -14.06 -9.33
C GLU A 2 -3.26 -13.34 -8.46
N ALA A 3 -3.54 -12.12 -7.99
CA ALA A 3 -2.61 -11.34 -7.15
C ALA A 3 -2.28 -12.02 -5.80
N LEU A 4 -3.24 -12.72 -5.19
CA LEU A 4 -3.00 -13.47 -3.94
C LEU A 4 -2.13 -14.70 -4.19
N GLN A 5 -2.35 -15.39 -5.32
CA GLN A 5 -1.52 -16.53 -5.70
C GLN A 5 -0.09 -16.09 -6.04
N ALA A 6 0.06 -14.96 -6.75
CA ALA A 6 1.35 -14.34 -7.03
C ALA A 6 2.10 -14.01 -5.73
N LEU A 7 1.41 -13.41 -4.75
CA LEU A 7 1.98 -13.11 -3.44
C LEU A 7 2.53 -14.38 -2.78
N ARG A 8 1.74 -15.46 -2.72
CA ARG A 8 2.15 -16.74 -2.11
C ARG A 8 3.37 -17.35 -2.81
N ARG A 9 3.40 -17.29 -4.15
CA ARG A 9 4.53 -17.77 -4.95
C ARG A 9 5.80 -16.97 -4.67
N GLN A 10 5.71 -15.66 -4.60
CA GLN A 10 6.87 -14.78 -4.35
C GLN A 10 7.38 -14.87 -2.91
N CYS A 11 6.49 -15.00 -1.93
CA CYS A 11 6.90 -15.34 -0.56
C CYS A 11 7.69 -16.65 -0.54
N SER A 12 7.22 -17.67 -1.24
CA SER A 12 7.91 -18.96 -1.34
C SER A 12 9.23 -18.86 -2.11
N ALA A 13 9.30 -18.04 -3.16
CA ALA A 13 10.54 -17.80 -3.89
C ALA A 13 11.60 -17.06 -3.06
N ARG A 14 11.19 -16.09 -2.22
CA ARG A 14 12.11 -15.26 -1.43
C ARG A 14 12.56 -15.93 -0.13
N TYR A 15 11.62 -16.56 0.59
CA TYR A 15 11.85 -17.13 1.93
C TYR A 15 11.90 -18.68 1.92
N GLY A 16 11.64 -19.31 0.78
CA GLY A 16 11.55 -20.77 0.63
C GLY A 16 10.17 -21.34 0.98
N SER A 17 9.39 -20.68 1.84
CA SER A 17 8.00 -21.05 2.14
C SER A 17 7.20 -19.88 2.69
N LEU A 18 5.87 -19.99 2.59
CA LEU A 18 4.97 -19.00 3.17
C LEU A 18 5.08 -18.95 4.71
N VAL A 19 5.33 -20.10 5.35
CA VAL A 19 5.58 -20.20 6.80
C VAL A 19 6.79 -19.35 7.20
N LYS A 20 7.91 -19.46 6.48
CA LYS A 20 9.12 -18.66 6.77
C LYS A 20 8.89 -17.17 6.53
N ALA A 21 8.12 -16.81 5.50
CA ALA A 21 7.77 -15.42 5.25
C ALA A 21 6.93 -14.84 6.41
N PHE A 22 6.00 -15.62 6.96
CA PHE A 22 5.16 -15.19 8.09
C PHE A 22 5.95 -15.18 9.40
N GLN A 23 6.92 -16.08 9.59
CA GLN A 23 7.86 -16.05 10.73
C GLN A 23 8.77 -14.82 10.69
N ASP A 24 9.20 -14.38 9.51
CA ASP A 24 9.96 -13.12 9.39
C ASP A 24 9.11 -11.89 9.77
N LEU A 25 7.83 -11.91 9.41
CA LEU A 25 6.85 -10.91 9.86
C LEU A 25 6.56 -11.00 11.37
N GLU A 26 6.54 -12.20 11.94
CA GLU A 26 6.37 -12.44 13.38
C GLU A 26 7.54 -11.86 14.18
N ALA A 27 8.78 -12.17 13.78
CA ALA A 27 9.98 -11.61 14.40
C ALA A 27 9.94 -10.07 14.45
N LYS A 28 9.18 -9.46 13.55
CA LYS A 28 8.97 -8.02 13.51
C LYS A 28 7.89 -7.52 14.47
N ARG A 29 6.77 -8.22 14.78
CA ARG A 29 5.72 -7.66 15.67
C ARG A 29 4.53 -8.54 16.13
N LYS A 30 3.68 -9.07 15.22
CA LYS A 30 2.40 -9.77 15.52
C LYS A 30 1.65 -10.20 14.22
N PRO A 31 0.60 -11.06 14.26
CA PRO A 31 -0.18 -11.44 13.06
C PRO A 31 -1.12 -10.36 12.48
N LEU A 32 -0.84 -9.09 12.77
CA LEU A 32 -1.56 -7.92 12.28
C LEU A 32 -0.57 -7.00 11.56
N VAL A 33 -0.84 -6.70 10.29
CA VAL A 33 0.07 -5.96 9.42
C VAL A 33 -0.59 -4.65 8.99
N ASN A 34 0.10 -3.53 9.20
CA ASN A 34 -0.38 -2.23 8.71
C ASN A 34 0.04 -1.97 7.25
N SER A 35 -0.49 -0.90 6.63
CA SER A 35 -0.23 -0.60 5.23
C SER A 35 1.24 -0.39 4.89
N GLU A 36 2.02 0.20 5.80
CA GLU A 36 3.45 0.47 5.57
C GLU A 36 4.29 -0.79 5.70
N GLU A 37 4.00 -1.64 6.68
CA GLU A 37 4.60 -2.96 6.84
C GLU A 37 4.29 -3.85 5.63
N PHE A 38 3.04 -3.84 5.14
CA PHE A 38 2.66 -4.56 3.93
C PHE A 38 3.37 -4.03 2.69
N ALA A 39 3.50 -2.72 2.53
CA ALA A 39 4.22 -2.13 1.40
C ALA A 39 5.70 -2.50 1.41
N ARG A 40 6.35 -2.46 2.59
CA ARG A 40 7.75 -2.91 2.76
C ARG A 40 7.88 -4.40 2.45
N PHE A 41 6.97 -5.22 2.95
CA PHE A 41 6.92 -6.66 2.68
C PHE A 41 6.80 -6.95 1.17
N CYS A 42 5.88 -6.27 0.48
CA CYS A 42 5.73 -6.38 -0.98
C CYS A 42 7.02 -6.00 -1.72
N ASN A 43 7.72 -4.96 -1.28
CA ASN A 43 9.00 -4.58 -1.88
C ASN A 43 10.09 -5.64 -1.64
N GLU A 44 10.11 -6.25 -0.45
CA GLU A 44 11.11 -7.25 -0.05
C GLU A 44 10.98 -8.57 -0.85
N ILE A 45 9.74 -9.00 -1.12
CA ILE A 45 9.46 -10.17 -1.98
C ILE A 45 9.48 -9.82 -3.48
N ARG A 46 9.74 -8.56 -3.84
CA ARG A 46 9.67 -8.03 -5.21
C ARG A 46 8.32 -8.33 -5.87
N PHE A 47 7.24 -7.95 -5.20
CA PHE A 47 5.89 -8.11 -5.69
C PHE A 47 5.68 -7.35 -7.00
N ASP A 48 5.35 -8.07 -8.06
CA ASP A 48 5.27 -7.59 -9.44
C ASP A 48 3.86 -7.11 -9.85
N HIS A 49 2.85 -7.34 -9.02
CA HIS A 49 1.48 -6.87 -9.26
C HIS A 49 1.19 -5.57 -8.50
N ASN A 50 0.01 -4.99 -8.76
CA ASN A 50 -0.43 -3.78 -8.10
C ASN A 50 -0.74 -4.01 -6.61
N ARG A 51 0.24 -3.72 -5.74
CA ARG A 51 0.13 -3.82 -4.28
C ARG A 51 -1.03 -2.99 -3.69
N HIS A 52 -1.41 -1.88 -4.34
CA HIS A 52 -2.49 -1.03 -3.83
C HIS A 52 -3.85 -1.70 -4.00
N LEU A 53 -4.08 -2.37 -5.14
CA LEU A 53 -5.30 -3.15 -5.37
C LEU A 53 -5.34 -4.38 -4.45
N LEU A 54 -4.21 -5.05 -4.24
CA LEU A 54 -4.14 -6.17 -3.31
C LEU A 54 -4.42 -5.73 -1.87
N TRP A 55 -3.91 -4.57 -1.47
CA TRP A 55 -4.22 -3.99 -0.16
C TRP A 55 -5.71 -3.70 -0.01
N GLU A 56 -6.35 -3.06 -1.00
CA GLU A 56 -7.78 -2.75 -0.94
C GLU A 56 -8.66 -4.00 -0.92
N LEU A 57 -8.19 -5.10 -1.51
CA LEU A 57 -8.86 -6.40 -1.41
C LEU A 57 -8.74 -7.01 0.00
N LEU A 58 -7.60 -6.83 0.67
CA LEU A 58 -7.30 -7.41 1.97
C LEU A 58 -7.82 -6.57 3.15
N ASP A 59 -7.85 -5.24 3.00
CA ASP A 59 -8.38 -4.25 3.95
C ASP A 59 -9.78 -3.81 3.54
N ASP A 60 -10.69 -4.78 3.43
CA ASP A 60 -12.09 -4.58 3.03
C ASP A 60 -12.83 -3.58 3.95
N ARG A 61 -12.51 -3.62 5.24
CA ARG A 61 -13.03 -2.70 6.27
C ARG A 61 -12.36 -1.32 6.25
N ARG A 62 -11.32 -1.11 5.44
CA ARG A 62 -10.56 0.15 5.32
C ARG A 62 -10.09 0.69 6.68
N VAL A 63 -9.68 -0.22 7.56
CA VAL A 63 -9.20 0.12 8.90
C VAL A 63 -7.69 0.39 8.90
N GLY A 64 -7.01 0.21 7.76
CA GLY A 64 -5.58 0.48 7.60
C GLY A 64 -4.68 -0.62 8.16
N SER A 65 -5.24 -1.79 8.46
CA SER A 65 -4.52 -2.99 8.91
C SER A 65 -5.21 -4.25 8.40
N ILE A 66 -4.44 -5.30 8.17
CA ILE A 66 -4.92 -6.60 7.70
C ILE A 66 -4.40 -7.72 8.59
N LEU A 67 -5.19 -8.79 8.73
CA LEU A 67 -4.78 -9.99 9.44
C LEU A 67 -4.02 -10.92 8.48
N LEU A 68 -2.96 -11.57 8.96
CA LEU A 68 -2.25 -12.57 8.14
C LEU A 68 -3.12 -13.77 7.78
N THR A 69 -4.15 -14.07 8.60
CA THR A 69 -5.18 -15.06 8.30
C THR A 69 -5.98 -14.74 7.04
N SER A 70 -6.09 -13.46 6.66
CA SER A 70 -6.77 -13.04 5.43
C SER A 70 -5.96 -13.36 4.16
N ILE A 71 -4.65 -13.54 4.30
CA ILE A 71 -3.77 -13.96 3.19
C ILE A 71 -3.79 -15.48 3.06
N ASP A 72 -3.52 -16.18 4.17
CA ASP A 72 -3.52 -17.63 4.23
C ASP A 72 -3.77 -18.12 5.65
N VAL A 73 -4.94 -18.75 5.88
CA VAL A 73 -5.36 -19.22 7.21
C VAL A 73 -4.42 -20.32 7.68
N GLU A 74 -4.21 -21.37 6.89
CA GLU A 74 -3.43 -22.55 7.28
C GLU A 74 -1.99 -22.19 7.68
N THR A 75 -1.35 -21.30 6.94
CA THR A 75 0.00 -20.81 7.28
C THR A 75 -0.02 -20.00 8.56
N ALA A 76 -1.00 -19.11 8.73
CA ALA A 76 -1.13 -18.34 9.96
C ALA A 76 -1.39 -19.23 11.19
N GLU A 77 -2.12 -20.35 11.06
CA GLU A 77 -2.33 -21.29 12.17
C GLU A 77 -1.06 -22.06 12.55
N LYS A 78 -0.15 -22.28 11.59
CA LYS A 78 1.14 -22.95 11.82
C LYS A 78 2.17 -22.04 12.49
N VAL A 79 2.09 -20.74 12.21
CA VAL A 79 3.06 -19.75 12.70
C VAL A 79 2.61 -19.17 14.04
N PHE A 80 1.33 -18.82 14.18
CA PHE A 80 0.81 -18.09 15.34
C PHE A 80 -0.05 -18.96 16.25
N THR A 81 0.10 -18.75 17.56
CA THR A 81 -0.76 -19.39 18.56
C THR A 81 -2.22 -18.93 18.42
N LYS A 82 -3.13 -19.71 18.99
CA LYS A 82 -4.57 -19.38 18.97
C LYS A 82 -4.85 -18.08 19.72
N GLU A 83 -4.11 -17.83 20.80
CA GLU A 83 -4.17 -16.64 21.64
C GLU A 83 -3.74 -15.39 20.86
N GLU A 84 -2.60 -15.44 20.16
CA GLU A 84 -2.10 -14.31 19.36
C GLU A 84 -3.05 -13.96 18.22
N ARG A 85 -3.60 -14.97 17.53
CA ARG A 85 -4.59 -14.75 16.48
C ARG A 85 -5.87 -14.13 17.02
N LYS A 86 -6.33 -14.56 18.20
CA LYS A 86 -7.48 -13.95 18.88
C LYS A 86 -7.20 -12.51 19.30
N ALA A 87 -6.02 -12.24 19.86
CA ALA A 87 -5.61 -10.89 20.26
C ALA A 87 -5.54 -9.96 19.04
N ALA A 88 -4.90 -10.39 17.95
CA ALA A 88 -4.83 -9.62 16.71
C ALA A 88 -6.22 -9.38 16.09
N LYS A 89 -7.11 -10.39 16.12
CA LYS A 89 -8.49 -10.21 15.66
C LYS A 89 -9.24 -9.20 16.51
N LYS A 90 -9.12 -9.27 17.83
CA LYS A 90 -9.73 -8.29 18.75
C LYS A 90 -9.20 -6.87 18.49
N ASP A 91 -7.90 -6.72 18.31
CA ASP A 91 -7.27 -5.45 17.94
C ASP A 91 -7.88 -4.93 16.62
N HIS A 92 -7.91 -5.78 15.59
CA HIS A 92 -8.42 -5.44 14.25
C HIS A 92 -9.91 -5.08 14.26
N ASP A 93 -10.73 -5.79 15.04
CA ASP A 93 -12.16 -5.52 15.21
C ASP A 93 -12.43 -4.22 16.00
N SER A 94 -11.48 -3.80 16.84
CA SER A 94 -11.56 -2.54 17.58
C SER A 94 -11.15 -1.33 16.73
N LEU A 95 -10.52 -1.55 15.57
CA LEU A 95 -10.15 -0.47 14.66
C LEU A 95 -11.38 0.08 13.94
N VAL A 96 -11.44 1.40 13.84
CA VAL A 96 -12.51 2.12 13.15
C VAL A 96 -12.07 2.40 11.71
N GLU A 97 -13.04 2.44 10.79
CA GLU A 97 -12.80 2.80 9.39
C GLU A 97 -12.02 4.11 9.28
N VAL A 98 -10.87 4.06 8.59
CA VAL A 98 -10.08 5.24 8.26
C VAL A 98 -10.69 5.90 7.04
N LYS A 99 -11.50 6.95 7.26
CA LYS A 99 -11.97 7.81 6.17
C LYS A 99 -10.77 8.47 5.49
N LYS A 100 -10.33 7.93 4.34
CA LYS A 100 -9.32 8.57 3.50
C LYS A 100 -9.85 9.93 3.09
N ARG A 101 -9.26 11.01 3.61
CA ARG A 101 -9.54 12.37 3.13
C ARG A 101 -9.14 12.42 1.66
N HIS A 102 -10.12 12.48 0.76
CA HIS A 102 -9.84 12.62 -0.65
C HIS A 102 -9.23 14.00 -0.91
N ILE A 103 -7.90 14.06 -1.03
CA ILE A 103 -7.23 15.32 -1.37
C ILE A 103 -7.60 15.68 -2.81
N THR A 104 -8.14 16.87 -3.00
CA THR A 104 -8.53 17.33 -4.34
C THR A 104 -7.29 17.61 -5.19
N LEU A 105 -7.43 17.57 -6.52
CA LEU A 105 -6.39 18.00 -7.46
C LEU A 105 -5.85 19.40 -7.10
N ARG A 106 -6.74 20.30 -6.68
CA ARG A 106 -6.39 21.66 -6.22
C ARG A 106 -5.50 21.63 -4.98
N GLN A 107 -5.78 20.78 -4.00
CA GLN A 107 -4.96 20.63 -2.80
C GLN A 107 -3.59 20.01 -3.11
N ARG A 108 -3.53 19.05 -4.05
CA ARG A 108 -2.26 18.48 -4.54
C ARG A 108 -1.41 19.55 -5.23
N ALA A 109 -2.01 20.31 -6.15
CA ALA A 109 -1.34 21.40 -6.85
C ALA A 109 -0.83 22.47 -5.89
N ALA A 110 -1.63 22.87 -4.89
CA ALA A 110 -1.22 23.83 -3.87
C ALA A 110 -0.02 23.34 -3.05
N LYS A 111 -0.03 22.07 -2.60
CA LYS A 111 1.11 21.47 -1.88
C LYS A 111 2.38 21.47 -2.72
N GLN A 112 2.26 21.19 -4.02
CA GLN A 112 3.38 21.15 -4.95
C GLN A 112 3.93 22.57 -5.27
N CYS A 113 3.07 23.56 -5.42
CA CYS A 113 3.47 24.97 -5.54
C CYS A 113 4.23 25.45 -4.29
N MET A 114 3.71 25.14 -3.09
CA MET A 114 4.39 25.46 -1.83
C MET A 114 5.75 24.77 -1.70
N ALA A 115 5.83 23.47 -2.03
CA ALA A 115 7.08 22.71 -1.97
C ALA A 115 8.15 23.21 -2.96
N THR A 116 7.73 23.78 -4.09
CA THR A 116 8.62 24.31 -5.13
C THR A 116 8.91 25.82 -5.00
N LYS A 117 8.40 26.48 -3.94
CA LYS A 117 8.37 27.95 -3.77
C LYS A 117 7.79 28.72 -4.97
N ARG A 118 7.12 28.04 -5.90
CA ARG A 118 6.49 28.67 -7.07
C ARG A 118 5.18 29.29 -6.63
N SER A 119 5.02 30.57 -6.87
CA SER A 119 3.76 31.26 -6.72
C SER A 119 2.72 30.69 -7.73
N PRO A 120 1.41 30.73 -7.40
CA PRO A 120 0.35 30.32 -8.32
C PRO A 120 0.35 31.09 -9.66
N ALA A 121 0.89 32.32 -9.65
CA ALA A 121 1.05 33.16 -10.84
C ALA A 121 2.15 32.63 -11.79
N GLU A 122 3.27 32.16 -11.24
CA GLU A 122 4.36 31.55 -12.01
C GLU A 122 3.93 30.22 -12.68
N GLY A 123 3.03 29.47 -12.05
CA GLY A 123 2.46 28.25 -12.63
C GLY A 123 1.60 28.50 -13.87
N LYS A 124 0.75 29.54 -13.85
CA LYS A 124 -0.03 29.97 -15.03
C LYS A 124 0.88 30.49 -16.14
N SER A 125 1.94 31.22 -15.77
CA SER A 125 2.94 31.71 -16.72
C SER A 125 3.67 30.57 -17.43
N CYS A 126 4.07 29.51 -16.70
CA CYS A 126 4.71 28.34 -17.29
C CYS A 126 3.81 27.58 -18.27
N LEU A 127 2.51 27.42 -17.96
CA LEU A 127 1.56 26.74 -18.84
C LEU A 127 1.37 27.50 -20.16
N ASN A 128 1.18 28.82 -20.08
CA ASN A 128 1.03 29.68 -21.26
C ASN A 128 2.32 29.72 -22.09
N THR A 129 3.48 29.67 -21.44
CA THR A 129 4.78 29.60 -22.12
C THR A 129 4.95 28.27 -22.86
N LEU A 130 4.58 27.15 -22.22
CA LEU A 130 4.63 25.84 -22.87
C LEU A 130 3.67 25.75 -24.06
N LEU A 131 2.43 26.24 -23.92
CA LEU A 131 1.46 26.29 -25.03
C LEU A 131 2.00 27.09 -26.21
N ARG A 132 2.56 28.27 -25.96
CA ARG A 132 3.19 29.09 -27.01
C ARG A 132 4.37 28.38 -27.70
N LEU A 133 5.22 27.68 -26.94
CA LEU A 133 6.34 26.92 -27.49
C LEU A 133 5.88 25.70 -28.30
N LEU A 134 4.75 25.10 -27.93
CA LEU A 134 4.15 23.99 -28.66
C LEU A 134 3.50 24.48 -29.96
N GLU A 135 2.74 25.59 -29.93
CA GLU A 135 2.21 26.25 -31.14
C GLU A 135 3.35 26.60 -32.11
N GLN A 136 4.42 27.25 -31.63
CA GLN A 136 5.57 27.57 -32.48
C GLN A 136 6.30 26.37 -33.07
N ARG A 137 6.22 25.20 -32.43
CA ARG A 137 6.94 24.00 -32.86
C ARG A 137 6.11 23.09 -33.77
N PHE A 138 4.79 23.15 -33.66
CA PHE A 138 3.87 22.27 -34.36
C PHE A 138 2.99 22.99 -35.40
N ASP A 139 2.95 24.33 -35.43
CA ASP A 139 2.43 25.13 -36.55
C ASP A 139 3.54 25.55 -37.55
N SER A 140 4.49 24.65 -37.84
CA SER A 140 5.49 24.80 -38.92
C SER A 140 5.64 23.52 -39.72
#